data_AF-A0A7J6KU69-F1
#
_entry.id   AF-A0A7J6KU69-F1
#
_cell.length_a   1.000
_cell.length_b   1.000
_cell.length_c   1.000
_cell.angle_alpha   90.00
_cell.angle_beta   90.00
_cell.angle_gamma   90.00
#
_symmetry.space_group_name_H-M   'P 1'
#
loop_
_entity.id
_entity.type
_entity.pdbx_description
1 polymer ?
#
loop_
_entity_poly.entity_id
_entity_poly.type
_entity_poly.pdbx_seq_one_letter_code
_entity_poly.pdbx_strand_id
1 'polypeptide(L)'
;MGNFQQRYLCCLERDVLGRSLRRGPRGPRLESDEQRYNEAAAKEDVPGLVTLLKSNAAYTVADDADPHSWAESPQSIGSLAASRLAVIIAHAESEQDAKRLRDEVRDAGGISELTSILRHVDEPTDRVHCALVALSFLSVDSEENCRQMHKDHLLAFLVPLLTSPIPGLRTTALTTAANIFKLSSRIRSEFVDRGGLTALTQHLEIAPNKRDTSNFDAELETVYALSDLLEGDEPETINSEVAEQALREGVIPRLGSMAEGCSDSDLKHEIEELLRRLRSTASVA
;
A
#
# COMPACT_ATOMS: atom_id res chain seq x y z
N MET A 1 -1.71 11.93 -9.21
CA MET A 1 -1.32 10.51 -9.20
C MET A 1 0.10 10.42 -8.69
N GLY A 2 0.27 9.91 -7.47
CA GLY A 2 1.53 9.94 -6.73
C GLY A 2 2.64 9.15 -7.43
N ASN A 3 3.76 9.82 -7.69
CA ASN A 3 5.02 9.27 -8.23
C ASN A 3 5.62 8.16 -7.34
N PHE A 4 5.07 7.92 -6.15
CA PHE A 4 5.66 7.05 -5.14
C PHE A 4 5.59 5.57 -5.54
N GLN A 5 4.40 5.05 -5.88
CA GLN A 5 4.22 3.61 -6.18
C GLN A 5 4.99 3.15 -7.42
N GLN A 6 5.12 4.00 -8.46
CA GLN A 6 5.90 3.68 -9.66
C GLN A 6 7.42 3.62 -9.39
N ARG A 7 7.95 4.38 -8.43
CA ARG A 7 9.39 4.43 -8.12
C ARG A 7 9.91 3.19 -7.38
N TYR A 8 9.05 2.39 -6.77
CA TYR A 8 9.46 1.23 -5.98
C TYR A 8 9.82 -0.03 -6.79
N LEU A 9 9.54 -0.08 -8.09
CA LEU A 9 9.69 -1.29 -8.91
C LEU A 9 10.98 -1.36 -9.75
N CYS A 10 11.89 -0.39 -9.63
CA CYS A 10 13.08 -0.27 -10.49
C CYS A 10 14.12 -1.42 -10.36
N CYS A 11 13.94 -2.37 -9.43
CA CYS A 11 14.90 -3.47 -9.17
C CYS A 11 14.38 -4.87 -9.53
N LEU A 12 13.08 -5.06 -9.79
CA LEU A 12 12.50 -6.40 -10.06
C LEU A 12 12.87 -6.98 -11.45
N GLU A 13 13.26 -6.14 -12.39
CA GLU A 13 13.38 -6.55 -13.79
C GLU A 13 14.65 -7.34 -14.14
N ARG A 14 15.77 -7.11 -13.45
CA ARG A 14 17.07 -7.55 -13.98
C ARG A 14 17.48 -8.99 -13.63
N ASP A 15 17.09 -9.52 -12.48
CA ASP A 15 17.57 -10.83 -12.03
C ASP A 15 16.47 -11.88 -11.76
N VAL A 16 15.22 -11.47 -11.54
CA VAL A 16 14.09 -12.40 -11.37
C VAL A 16 13.52 -12.85 -12.73
N LEU A 17 13.63 -12.02 -13.78
CA LEU A 17 12.94 -12.22 -15.07
C LEU A 17 13.84 -12.75 -16.21
N GLY A 18 15.16 -12.75 -16.05
CA GLY A 18 16.10 -12.96 -17.16
C GLY A 18 16.72 -14.36 -17.32
N ARG A 19 16.58 -15.27 -16.34
CA ARG A 19 17.30 -16.57 -16.39
C ARG A 19 16.35 -17.76 -16.42
N SER A 20 16.40 -18.49 -17.53
CA SER A 20 15.90 -19.86 -17.61
C SER A 20 16.57 -20.73 -16.54
N LEU A 21 15.80 -21.16 -15.53
CA LEU A 21 16.28 -21.96 -14.40
C LEU A 21 16.70 -23.37 -14.88
N ARG A 22 17.92 -23.79 -14.52
CA ARG A 22 18.47 -25.11 -14.88
C ARG A 22 17.71 -26.24 -14.17
N ARG A 23 17.24 -27.23 -14.95
CA ARG A 23 16.49 -28.41 -14.49
C ARG A 23 17.37 -29.43 -13.75
N GLY A 24 16.90 -29.93 -12.60
CA GLY A 24 17.31 -31.23 -12.03
C GLY A 24 16.51 -32.41 -12.63
N PRO A 25 16.94 -33.68 -12.48
CA PRO A 25 16.40 -34.82 -13.22
C PRO A 25 15.00 -35.26 -12.71
N ARG A 26 14.14 -35.68 -13.66
CA ARG A 26 12.69 -35.94 -13.48
C ARG A 26 12.35 -37.44 -13.41
N GLY A 27 11.47 -37.79 -12.47
CA GLY A 27 10.51 -38.91 -12.59
C GLY A 27 9.09 -38.37 -12.84
N PRO A 28 8.08 -39.22 -13.09
CA PRO A 28 6.73 -38.76 -13.43
C PRO A 28 6.08 -38.16 -12.17
N ARG A 29 5.79 -36.85 -12.18
CA ARG A 29 5.29 -36.11 -11.02
C ARG A 29 4.11 -35.24 -11.44
N LEU A 30 3.12 -35.13 -10.53
CA LEU A 30 2.18 -34.02 -10.51
C LEU A 30 2.96 -32.72 -10.73
N GLU A 31 2.43 -31.82 -11.54
CA GLU A 31 3.07 -30.54 -11.85
C GLU A 31 3.32 -29.77 -10.54
N SER A 32 4.58 -29.40 -10.28
CA SER A 32 4.96 -28.69 -9.05
C SER A 32 4.48 -27.24 -9.09
N ASP A 33 4.20 -26.64 -7.95
CA ASP A 33 3.80 -25.21 -7.87
C ASP A 33 4.82 -24.27 -8.52
N GLU A 34 6.11 -24.60 -8.49
CA GLU A 34 7.15 -23.85 -9.21
C GLU A 34 6.98 -23.92 -10.74
N GLN A 35 6.56 -25.07 -11.27
CA GLN A 35 6.30 -25.23 -12.72
C GLN A 35 5.06 -24.43 -13.10
N ARG A 36 3.99 -24.56 -12.32
CA ARG A 36 2.77 -23.78 -12.49
C ARG A 36 3.03 -22.27 -12.43
N TYR A 37 3.88 -21.82 -11.49
CA TYR A 37 4.30 -20.42 -11.40
C TYR A 37 5.05 -19.98 -12.65
N ASN A 38 6.06 -20.73 -13.09
CA ASN A 38 6.85 -20.38 -14.26
C ASN A 38 5.98 -20.29 -15.52
N GLU A 39 5.02 -21.19 -15.69
CA GLU A 39 4.09 -21.17 -16.81
C GLU A 39 3.13 -19.98 -16.73
N ALA A 40 2.56 -19.70 -15.56
CA ALA A 40 1.66 -18.58 -15.37
C ALA A 40 2.38 -17.23 -15.54
N ALA A 41 3.57 -17.07 -14.96
CA ALA A 41 4.37 -15.86 -15.04
C ALA A 41 4.85 -15.54 -16.46
N ALA A 42 5.20 -16.57 -17.25
CA ALA A 42 5.63 -16.42 -18.64
C ALA A 42 4.48 -15.99 -19.58
N LYS A 43 3.25 -16.32 -19.24
CA LYS A 43 2.04 -15.96 -20.00
C LYS A 43 1.30 -14.75 -19.42
N GLU A 44 1.78 -14.23 -18.29
CA GLU A 44 1.07 -13.23 -17.49
C GLU A 44 -0.37 -13.66 -17.15
N ASP A 45 -0.54 -14.96 -16.87
CA ASP A 45 -1.81 -15.58 -16.50
C ASP A 45 -2.19 -15.17 -15.07
N VAL A 46 -2.94 -14.07 -14.94
CA VAL A 46 -3.40 -13.52 -13.67
C VAL A 46 -4.20 -14.53 -12.85
N PRO A 47 -5.22 -15.22 -13.39
CA PRO A 47 -5.93 -16.27 -12.66
C PRO A 47 -4.98 -17.38 -12.17
N GLY A 48 -4.06 -17.83 -13.02
CA GLY A 48 -3.05 -18.82 -12.67
C GLY A 48 -2.21 -18.38 -11.47
N LEU A 49 -1.71 -17.14 -11.48
CA LEU A 49 -0.94 -16.55 -10.38
C LEU A 49 -1.77 -16.42 -9.10
N VAL A 50 -3.06 -16.03 -9.20
CA VAL A 50 -3.96 -15.95 -8.05
C VAL A 50 -4.14 -17.32 -7.37
N THR A 51 -4.25 -18.41 -8.13
CA THR A 51 -4.34 -19.76 -7.53
C THR A 51 -3.11 -20.17 -6.74
N LEU A 52 -1.96 -19.55 -7.01
CA LEU A 52 -0.67 -19.85 -6.39
C LEU A 52 -0.40 -19.04 -5.12
N LEU A 53 -1.21 -18.02 -4.80
CA LEU A 53 -1.07 -17.21 -3.58
C LEU A 53 -1.07 -18.06 -2.30
N LYS A 54 -1.81 -19.18 -2.30
CA LYS A 54 -1.89 -20.14 -1.19
C LYS A 54 -0.65 -21.04 -1.06
N SER A 55 0.23 -21.05 -2.05
CA SER A 55 1.37 -21.96 -2.05
C SER A 55 2.40 -21.56 -1.00
N ASN A 56 2.82 -22.54 -0.21
CA ASN A 56 3.94 -22.44 0.73
C ASN A 56 5.18 -23.19 0.22
N ALA A 57 5.19 -23.58 -1.07
CA ALA A 57 6.35 -24.22 -1.66
C ALA A 57 7.54 -23.26 -1.57
N ALA A 58 8.63 -23.73 -0.96
CA ALA A 58 9.82 -22.91 -0.74
C ALA A 58 10.39 -22.42 -2.07
N TYR A 59 10.74 -21.15 -2.10
CA TYR A 59 11.42 -20.49 -3.20
C TYR A 59 12.59 -19.71 -2.64
N THR A 60 13.67 -19.59 -3.40
CA THR A 60 14.84 -18.81 -2.99
C THR A 60 15.22 -17.93 -4.16
N VAL A 61 15.11 -16.61 -3.95
CA VAL A 61 15.65 -15.63 -4.88
C VAL A 61 17.18 -15.78 -4.92
N ALA A 62 17.79 -15.64 -6.09
CA ALA A 62 19.25 -15.65 -6.19
C ALA A 62 19.85 -14.51 -5.35
N ASP A 63 21.00 -14.77 -4.69
CA ASP A 63 21.59 -13.95 -3.61
C ASP A 63 21.81 -12.46 -3.94
N ASP A 64 21.81 -12.05 -5.22
CA ASP A 64 22.10 -10.68 -5.67
C ASP A 64 20.85 -9.89 -6.11
N ALA A 65 19.65 -10.48 -6.08
CA ALA A 65 18.44 -9.81 -6.51
C ALA A 65 17.64 -9.28 -5.31
N ASP A 66 17.69 -7.96 -5.11
CA ASP A 66 16.79 -7.25 -4.20
C ASP A 66 15.54 -6.80 -4.99
N PRO A 67 14.41 -7.52 -4.89
CA PRO A 67 13.25 -7.26 -5.76
C PRO A 67 12.58 -5.92 -5.43
N HIS A 68 12.72 -5.40 -4.21
CA HIS A 68 11.96 -4.23 -3.79
C HIS A 68 12.74 -3.48 -2.71
N SER A 69 12.76 -2.14 -2.78
CA SER A 69 13.64 -1.32 -1.90
C SER A 69 13.29 -1.33 -0.40
N TRP A 70 12.33 -2.14 0.05
CA TRP A 70 12.02 -2.30 1.48
C TRP A 70 11.38 -3.66 1.82
N ALA A 71 10.69 -4.29 0.86
CA ALA A 71 10.00 -5.55 1.12
C ALA A 71 11.01 -6.70 1.10
N GLU A 72 10.88 -7.62 2.06
CA GLU A 72 11.70 -8.83 2.09
C GLU A 72 11.54 -9.66 0.81
N SER A 73 12.63 -10.26 0.35
CA SER A 73 12.65 -11.13 -0.82
C SER A 73 11.69 -12.32 -0.65
N PRO A 74 10.88 -12.65 -1.66
CA PRO A 74 9.96 -13.79 -1.60
C PRO A 74 10.67 -15.11 -1.30
N GLN A 75 10.20 -15.81 -0.26
CA GLN A 75 10.72 -17.12 0.18
C GLN A 75 9.78 -18.28 -0.16
N SER A 76 8.65 -17.99 -0.81
CA SER A 76 7.67 -18.99 -1.23
C SER A 76 7.08 -18.66 -2.59
N ILE A 77 6.54 -19.67 -3.27
CA ILE A 77 5.80 -19.46 -4.53
C ILE A 77 4.60 -18.52 -4.32
N GLY A 78 3.95 -18.56 -3.16
CA GLY A 78 2.84 -17.65 -2.85
C GLY A 78 3.27 -16.18 -2.72
N SER A 79 4.36 -15.90 -2.01
CA SER A 79 4.90 -14.53 -1.94
C SER A 79 5.40 -14.06 -3.29
N LEU A 80 6.05 -14.95 -4.06
CA LEU A 80 6.53 -14.64 -5.40
C LEU A 80 5.38 -14.33 -6.38
N ALA A 81 4.28 -15.09 -6.30
CA ALA A 81 3.08 -14.84 -7.08
C ALA A 81 2.45 -13.47 -6.74
N ALA A 82 2.38 -13.11 -5.46
CA ALA A 82 1.90 -11.80 -5.04
C ALA A 82 2.77 -10.66 -5.61
N SER A 83 4.10 -10.79 -5.52
CA SER A 83 5.02 -9.81 -6.13
C SER A 83 4.83 -9.72 -7.64
N ARG A 84 4.64 -10.85 -8.33
CA ARG A 84 4.46 -10.87 -9.78
C ARG A 84 3.16 -10.19 -10.21
N LEU A 85 2.07 -10.36 -9.46
CA LEU A 85 0.82 -9.63 -9.71
C LEU A 85 1.02 -8.12 -9.61
N ALA A 86 1.74 -7.64 -8.59
CA ALA A 86 2.07 -6.22 -8.46
C ALA A 86 2.89 -5.70 -9.65
N VAL A 87 3.90 -6.47 -10.09
CA VAL A 87 4.73 -6.13 -11.26
C VAL A 87 3.90 -6.03 -12.53
N ILE A 88 3.04 -7.01 -12.81
CA ILE A 88 2.21 -7.04 -14.02
C ILE A 88 1.30 -5.80 -14.05
N ILE A 89 0.63 -5.47 -12.93
CA ILE A 89 -0.26 -4.30 -12.86
C ILE A 89 0.51 -3.00 -13.07
N ALA A 90 1.69 -2.87 -12.48
CA ALA A 90 2.48 -1.65 -12.55
C ALA A 90 3.14 -1.40 -13.91
N HIS A 91 3.41 -2.46 -14.68
CA HIS A 91 3.98 -2.38 -16.03
C HIS A 91 2.92 -2.51 -17.13
N ALA A 92 1.64 -2.40 -16.78
CA ALA A 92 0.55 -2.36 -17.74
C ALA A 92 0.79 -1.25 -18.78
N GLU A 93 0.46 -1.53 -20.04
CA GLU A 93 0.79 -0.63 -21.16
C GLU A 93 -0.01 0.68 -21.12
N SER A 94 -1.13 0.69 -20.39
CA SER A 94 -2.01 1.83 -20.22
C SER A 94 -2.83 1.73 -18.94
N GLU A 95 -3.41 2.83 -18.49
CA GLU A 95 -4.31 2.82 -17.32
C GLU A 95 -5.55 1.93 -17.55
N GLN A 96 -6.05 1.84 -18.78
CA GLN A 96 -7.16 0.94 -19.12
C GLN A 96 -6.78 -0.53 -19.00
N ASP A 97 -5.54 -0.86 -19.34
CA ASP A 97 -4.98 -2.20 -19.17
C ASP A 97 -4.74 -2.52 -17.67
N ALA A 98 -4.15 -1.57 -16.94
CA ALA A 98 -3.97 -1.68 -15.49
C ALA A 98 -5.29 -1.93 -14.78
N LYS A 99 -6.35 -1.19 -15.15
CA LYS A 99 -7.71 -1.39 -14.64
C LYS A 99 -8.23 -2.79 -14.93
N ARG A 100 -8.09 -3.28 -16.18
CA ARG A 100 -8.48 -4.64 -16.56
C ARG A 100 -7.78 -5.70 -15.71
N LEU A 101 -6.47 -5.57 -15.53
CA LEU A 101 -5.66 -6.51 -14.71
C LEU A 101 -6.09 -6.48 -13.24
N ARG A 102 -6.37 -5.29 -12.69
CA ARG A 102 -6.90 -5.14 -11.32
C ARG A 102 -8.27 -5.79 -11.15
N ASP A 103 -9.14 -5.69 -12.16
CA ASP A 103 -10.44 -6.35 -12.19
C ASP A 103 -10.29 -7.88 -12.27
N GLU A 104 -9.38 -8.37 -13.10
CA GLU A 104 -9.11 -9.80 -13.26
C GLU A 104 -8.57 -10.45 -11.98
N VAL A 105 -7.68 -9.76 -11.25
CA VAL A 105 -7.22 -10.23 -9.92
C VAL A 105 -8.38 -10.31 -8.93
N ARG A 106 -9.28 -9.31 -8.91
CA ARG A 106 -10.46 -9.33 -8.03
C ARG A 106 -11.37 -10.50 -8.39
N ASP A 107 -11.70 -10.65 -9.67
CA ASP A 107 -12.66 -11.64 -10.16
C ASP A 107 -12.15 -13.08 -9.95
N ALA A 108 -10.82 -13.28 -9.98
CA ALA A 108 -10.17 -14.54 -9.60
C ALA A 108 -10.13 -14.80 -8.07
N GLY A 109 -10.61 -13.88 -7.24
CA GLY A 109 -10.61 -13.98 -5.77
C GLY A 109 -9.29 -13.55 -5.11
N GLY A 110 -8.40 -12.89 -5.85
CA GLY A 110 -7.07 -12.50 -5.36
C GLY A 110 -7.09 -11.53 -4.18
N ILE A 111 -8.04 -10.57 -4.15
CA ILE A 111 -8.15 -9.59 -3.05
C ILE A 111 -8.39 -10.28 -1.70
N SER A 112 -9.34 -11.22 -1.66
CA SER A 112 -9.66 -11.94 -0.43
C SER A 112 -8.49 -12.80 0.04
N GLU A 113 -7.74 -13.37 -0.90
CA GLU A 113 -6.62 -14.24 -0.57
C GLU A 113 -5.40 -13.45 -0.09
N LEU A 114 -5.08 -12.33 -0.74
CA LEU A 114 -4.05 -11.39 -0.27
C LEU A 114 -4.43 -10.82 1.11
N THR A 115 -5.69 -10.44 1.32
CA THR A 115 -6.18 -9.96 2.62
C THR A 115 -6.06 -11.03 3.70
N SER A 116 -6.30 -12.31 3.36
CA SER A 116 -6.12 -13.42 4.30
C SER A 116 -4.67 -13.59 4.74
N ILE A 117 -3.68 -13.29 3.88
CA ILE A 117 -2.25 -13.32 4.24
C ILE A 117 -1.94 -12.26 5.31
N LEU A 118 -2.57 -11.09 5.23
CA LEU A 118 -2.39 -10.00 6.20
C LEU A 118 -3.04 -10.27 7.57
N ARG A 119 -3.76 -11.38 7.76
CA ARG A 119 -4.30 -11.73 9.10
C ARG A 119 -3.20 -12.03 10.13
N HIS A 120 -1.99 -12.30 9.68
CA HIS A 120 -0.84 -12.66 10.51
C HIS A 120 0.18 -11.52 10.61
N VAL A 121 -0.29 -10.27 10.78
CA VAL A 121 0.54 -9.04 10.81
C VAL A 121 1.51 -8.94 11.99
N ASP A 122 1.34 -9.76 13.04
CA ASP A 122 2.19 -9.69 14.25
C ASP A 122 3.66 -10.05 13.98
N GLU A 123 3.93 -10.80 12.90
CA GLU A 123 5.26 -11.09 12.39
C GLU A 123 5.27 -10.83 10.88
N PRO A 124 5.56 -9.59 10.43
CA PRO A 124 5.49 -9.25 9.02
C PRO A 124 6.62 -9.96 8.26
N THR A 125 6.28 -11.07 7.62
CA THR A 125 7.19 -11.83 6.75
C THR A 125 7.17 -11.30 5.32
N ASP A 126 8.08 -11.80 4.48
CA ASP A 126 8.02 -11.72 3.01
C ASP A 126 6.59 -11.83 2.44
N ARG A 127 5.76 -12.75 2.94
CA ARG A 127 4.37 -12.92 2.51
C ARG A 127 3.50 -11.71 2.81
N VAL A 128 3.60 -11.14 4.02
CA VAL A 128 2.86 -9.93 4.40
C VAL A 128 3.29 -8.75 3.56
N HIS A 129 4.61 -8.56 3.38
CA HIS A 129 5.16 -7.48 2.58
C HIS A 129 4.70 -7.57 1.11
N CYS A 130 4.86 -8.73 0.48
CA CYS A 130 4.49 -8.95 -0.92
C CYS A 130 2.98 -8.81 -1.12
N ALA A 131 2.17 -9.31 -0.19
CA ALA A 131 0.72 -9.18 -0.27
C ALA A 131 0.26 -7.72 -0.11
N LEU A 132 0.85 -6.97 0.82
CA LEU A 132 0.54 -5.55 0.98
C LEU A 132 0.93 -4.74 -0.26
N VAL A 133 2.11 -4.98 -0.82
CA VAL A 133 2.53 -4.31 -2.07
C VAL A 133 1.51 -4.58 -3.17
N ALA A 134 1.10 -5.83 -3.37
CA ALA A 134 0.07 -6.18 -4.36
C ALA A 134 -1.27 -5.46 -4.09
N LEU A 135 -1.76 -5.47 -2.84
CA LEU A 135 -2.99 -4.77 -2.46
C LEU A 135 -2.91 -3.26 -2.71
N SER A 136 -1.74 -2.65 -2.49
CA SER A 136 -1.56 -1.22 -2.74
C SER A 136 -1.79 -0.85 -4.20
N PHE A 137 -1.24 -1.64 -5.15
CA PHE A 137 -1.50 -1.47 -6.58
C PHE A 137 -2.96 -1.78 -6.94
N LEU A 138 -3.55 -2.82 -6.33
CA LEU A 138 -4.95 -3.19 -6.59
C LEU A 138 -5.95 -2.13 -6.14
N SER A 139 -5.57 -1.26 -5.19
CA SER A 139 -6.43 -0.20 -4.64
C SER A 139 -6.44 1.09 -5.47
N VAL A 140 -5.48 1.27 -6.38
CA VAL A 140 -5.33 2.50 -7.18
C VAL A 140 -6.48 2.63 -8.16
N ASP A 141 -7.21 3.75 -8.06
CA ASP A 141 -8.32 4.13 -8.95
C ASP A 141 -9.30 2.98 -9.24
N SER A 142 -9.55 2.16 -8.23
CA SER A 142 -10.41 0.98 -8.32
C SER A 142 -11.36 0.93 -7.12
N GLU A 143 -12.49 1.62 -7.25
CA GLU A 143 -13.51 1.69 -6.20
C GLU A 143 -14.03 0.29 -5.80
N GLU A 144 -14.27 -0.58 -6.78
CA GLU A 144 -14.75 -1.94 -6.56
C GLU A 144 -13.74 -2.80 -5.79
N ASN A 145 -12.45 -2.64 -6.08
CA ASN A 145 -11.40 -3.35 -5.34
C ASN A 145 -11.33 -2.84 -3.90
N CYS A 146 -11.39 -1.52 -3.69
CA CYS A 146 -11.42 -0.93 -2.35
C CYS A 146 -12.67 -1.37 -1.56
N ARG A 147 -13.84 -1.48 -2.21
CA ARG A 147 -15.08 -2.01 -1.61
C ARG A 147 -14.89 -3.47 -1.18
N GLN A 148 -14.26 -4.29 -2.02
CA GLN A 148 -13.98 -5.68 -1.68
C GLN A 148 -12.94 -5.80 -0.54
N MET A 149 -11.89 -4.98 -0.55
CA MET A 149 -10.91 -4.90 0.54
C MET A 149 -11.57 -4.50 1.88
N HIS A 150 -12.47 -3.51 1.85
CA HIS A 150 -13.23 -3.10 3.03
C HIS A 150 -14.14 -4.22 3.54
N LYS A 151 -14.87 -4.90 2.64
CA LYS A 151 -15.70 -6.08 2.95
C LYS A 151 -14.89 -7.21 3.59
N ASP A 152 -13.63 -7.37 3.19
CA ASP A 152 -12.71 -8.37 3.75
C ASP A 152 -11.98 -7.87 5.02
N HIS A 153 -12.42 -6.73 5.57
CA HIS A 153 -11.93 -6.10 6.81
C HIS A 153 -10.46 -5.66 6.76
N LEU A 154 -9.94 -5.31 5.58
CA LEU A 154 -8.51 -5.00 5.40
C LEU A 154 -8.02 -3.87 6.32
N LEU A 155 -8.84 -2.86 6.62
CA LEU A 155 -8.46 -1.76 7.53
C LEU A 155 -8.01 -2.25 8.92
N ALA A 156 -8.61 -3.34 9.43
CA ALA A 156 -8.22 -3.91 10.71
C ALA A 156 -6.78 -4.44 10.72
N PHE A 157 -6.26 -4.86 9.56
CA PHE A 157 -4.90 -5.37 9.39
C PHE A 157 -3.91 -4.28 9.00
N LEU A 158 -4.38 -3.22 8.32
CA LEU A 158 -3.53 -2.09 7.92
C LEU A 158 -3.16 -1.17 9.09
N VAL A 159 -4.10 -0.90 10.00
CA VAL A 159 -3.85 0.06 11.12
C VAL A 159 -2.64 -0.32 11.98
N PRO A 160 -2.45 -1.59 12.41
CA PRO A 160 -1.23 -1.99 13.12
C PRO A 160 0.07 -1.77 12.33
N LEU A 161 0.04 -1.89 10.99
CA LEU A 161 1.21 -1.68 10.15
C LEU A 161 1.61 -0.20 10.04
N LEU A 162 0.70 0.73 10.37
CA LEU A 162 0.98 2.16 10.39
C LEU A 162 1.99 2.56 11.47
N THR A 163 2.27 1.70 12.46
CA THR A 163 3.30 1.96 13.48
C THR A 163 4.59 1.17 13.22
N SER A 164 4.72 0.53 12.06
CA SER A 164 5.91 -0.26 11.72
C SER A 164 7.17 0.62 11.68
N PRO A 165 8.32 0.11 12.18
CA PRO A 165 9.60 0.79 12.04
C PRO A 165 10.08 0.86 10.58
N ILE A 166 9.57 -0.01 9.70
CA ILE A 166 9.93 -0.05 8.28
C ILE A 166 9.16 1.06 7.53
N PRO A 167 9.83 2.14 7.04
CA PRO A 167 9.12 3.27 6.45
C PRO A 167 8.26 2.90 5.25
N GLY A 168 8.79 2.04 4.36
CA GLY A 168 8.06 1.61 3.16
C GLY A 168 6.79 0.80 3.49
N LEU A 169 6.86 -0.09 4.48
CA LEU A 169 5.70 -0.86 4.97
C LEU A 169 4.61 0.09 5.49
N ARG A 170 5.02 1.03 6.34
CA ARG A 170 4.13 2.01 6.94
C ARG A 170 3.45 2.91 5.90
N THR A 171 4.19 3.47 4.95
CA THR A 171 3.63 4.32 3.89
C THR A 171 2.75 3.52 2.92
N THR A 172 3.11 2.27 2.60
CA THR A 172 2.29 1.40 1.74
C THR A 172 0.97 1.05 2.43
N ALA A 173 0.99 0.80 3.75
CA ALA A 173 -0.21 0.58 4.53
C ALA A 173 -1.12 1.82 4.57
N LEU A 174 -0.53 3.01 4.75
CA LEU A 174 -1.28 4.28 4.79
C LEU A 174 -1.95 4.59 3.44
N THR A 175 -1.21 4.49 2.34
CA THR A 175 -1.72 4.76 1.00
C THR A 175 -2.84 3.78 0.61
N THR A 176 -2.68 2.50 0.96
CA THR A 176 -3.73 1.48 0.76
C THR A 176 -4.96 1.79 1.62
N ALA A 177 -4.78 2.18 2.88
CA ALA A 177 -5.88 2.55 3.76
C ALA A 177 -6.62 3.80 3.26
N ALA A 178 -5.89 4.80 2.75
CA ALA A 178 -6.46 6.03 2.19
C ALA A 178 -7.34 5.78 0.98
N ASN A 179 -6.90 4.88 0.09
CA ASN A 179 -7.72 4.45 -1.04
C ASN A 179 -9.02 3.75 -0.62
N ILE A 180 -9.07 3.16 0.58
CA ILE A 180 -10.26 2.49 1.11
C ILE A 180 -11.16 3.48 1.87
N PHE A 181 -10.60 4.29 2.78
CA PHE A 181 -11.44 5.17 3.59
C PHE A 181 -12.06 6.32 2.81
N LYS A 182 -11.48 6.72 1.66
CA LYS A 182 -12.07 7.73 0.78
C LYS A 182 -13.43 7.33 0.18
N LEU A 183 -13.80 6.05 0.27
CA LEU A 183 -15.06 5.53 -0.26
C LEU A 183 -16.30 6.11 0.41
N SER A 184 -16.25 6.44 1.71
CA SER A 184 -17.35 7.08 2.42
C SER A 184 -16.94 7.58 3.80
N SER A 185 -17.65 8.58 4.32
CA SER A 185 -17.51 9.06 5.70
C SER A 185 -17.60 7.95 6.75
N ARG A 186 -18.47 6.97 6.56
CA ARG A 186 -18.58 5.81 7.48
C ARG A 186 -17.27 5.02 7.58
N ILE A 187 -16.57 4.82 6.46
CA ILE A 187 -15.31 4.06 6.45
C ILE A 187 -14.18 4.91 7.05
N ARG A 188 -14.22 6.24 6.87
CA ARG A 188 -13.34 7.18 7.59
C ARG A 188 -13.51 7.07 9.10
N SER A 189 -14.75 7.11 9.60
CA SER A 189 -15.03 6.91 11.03
C SER A 189 -14.53 5.53 11.52
N GLU A 190 -14.74 4.46 10.75
CA GLU A 190 -14.22 3.13 11.12
C GLU A 190 -12.68 3.12 11.24
N PHE A 191 -11.98 3.78 10.31
CA PHE A 191 -10.52 3.90 10.38
C PHE A 191 -10.08 4.64 11.65
N VAL A 192 -10.78 5.72 12.00
CA VAL A 192 -10.54 6.51 13.22
C VAL A 192 -10.82 5.69 14.49
N ASP A 193 -11.95 4.98 14.55
CA ASP A 193 -12.34 4.12 15.68
C ASP A 193 -11.32 3.01 15.97
N ARG A 194 -10.62 2.56 14.93
CA ARG A 194 -9.54 1.56 15.04
C ARG A 194 -8.21 2.15 15.51
N GLY A 195 -8.13 3.45 15.78
CA GLY A 195 -6.90 4.15 16.14
C GLY A 195 -6.05 4.57 14.94
N GLY A 196 -6.61 4.55 13.72
CA GLY A 196 -5.88 4.91 12.50
C GLY A 196 -5.43 6.36 12.49
N LEU A 197 -6.23 7.29 13.02
CA LEU A 197 -5.84 8.70 13.18
C LEU A 197 -4.65 8.84 14.13
N THR A 198 -4.69 8.17 15.28
CA THR A 198 -3.57 8.13 16.24
C THR A 198 -2.30 7.57 15.64
N ALA A 199 -2.40 6.56 14.78
CA ALA A 199 -1.24 6.04 14.07
C ALA A 199 -0.72 7.03 13.02
N LEU A 200 -1.62 7.67 12.26
CA LEU A 200 -1.28 8.66 11.23
C LEU A 200 -0.61 9.89 11.83
N THR A 201 -1.05 10.40 12.98
CA THR A 201 -0.46 11.60 13.59
C THR A 201 1.02 11.44 13.93
N GLN A 202 1.51 10.21 14.13
CA GLN A 202 2.93 9.91 14.32
C GLN A 202 3.76 10.08 13.04
N HIS A 203 3.12 10.17 11.87
CA HIS A 203 3.77 10.36 10.57
C HIS A 203 3.89 11.84 10.20
N LEU A 204 3.22 12.73 10.94
CA LEU A 204 3.25 14.19 10.74
C LEU A 204 4.52 14.83 11.30
N GLU A 205 5.68 14.29 10.91
CA GLU A 205 6.99 14.68 11.40
C GLU A 205 8.00 14.60 10.26
N ILE A 206 8.90 15.59 10.16
CA ILE A 206 10.05 15.51 9.26
C ILE A 206 11.23 14.97 10.02
N ALA A 207 11.71 13.79 9.61
CA ALA A 207 12.89 13.19 10.20
C ALA A 207 14.09 14.16 10.12
N PRO A 208 14.89 14.32 11.20
CA PRO A 208 15.97 15.31 11.23
C PRO A 208 16.96 15.19 10.06
N ASN A 209 17.23 13.97 9.60
CA ASN A 209 18.12 13.65 8.49
C ASN A 209 17.52 13.94 7.10
N LYS A 210 16.22 14.22 6.99
CA LYS A 210 15.53 14.52 5.73
C LYS A 210 15.39 16.01 5.44
N ARG A 211 15.68 16.90 6.39
CA ARG A 211 15.51 18.36 6.25
C ARG A 211 16.30 18.94 5.08
N ASP A 212 17.42 18.32 4.74
CA ASP A 212 18.31 18.73 3.64
C ASP A 212 18.12 17.90 2.36
N THR A 213 17.11 17.02 2.32
CA THR A 213 16.78 16.21 1.13
C THR A 213 15.66 16.86 0.32
N SER A 214 15.54 16.51 -0.95
CA SER A 214 14.47 16.98 -1.84
C SER A 214 13.32 15.97 -2.00
N ASN A 215 13.28 14.89 -1.20
CA ASN A 215 12.25 13.85 -1.33
C ASN A 215 11.34 13.83 -0.10
N PHE A 216 10.18 14.46 -0.27
CA PHE A 216 9.11 14.52 0.72
C PHE A 216 7.85 13.76 0.26
N ASP A 217 7.99 12.80 -0.66
CA ASP A 217 6.85 12.09 -1.26
C ASP A 217 6.00 11.41 -0.16
N ALA A 218 6.62 10.72 0.81
CA ALA A 218 5.90 10.03 1.88
C ALA A 218 5.19 11.00 2.86
N GLU A 219 5.84 12.12 3.13
CA GLU A 219 5.31 13.21 3.95
C GLU A 219 4.10 13.87 3.27
N LEU A 220 4.17 14.08 1.96
CA LEU A 220 3.08 14.62 1.15
C LEU A 220 1.88 13.66 1.09
N GLU A 221 2.12 12.37 0.87
CA GLU A 221 1.08 11.33 0.92
C GLU A 221 0.40 11.29 2.30
N THR A 222 1.15 11.54 3.38
CA THR A 222 0.59 11.61 4.74
C THR A 222 -0.35 12.80 4.89
N VAL A 223 0.01 13.97 4.36
CA VAL A 223 -0.83 15.17 4.39
C VAL A 223 -2.08 14.98 3.53
N TYR A 224 -1.96 14.37 2.35
CA TYR A 224 -3.12 14.04 1.52
C TYR A 224 -4.05 13.04 2.19
N ALA A 225 -3.51 11.95 2.76
CA ALA A 225 -4.32 10.98 3.49
C ALA A 225 -5.08 11.63 4.66
N LEU A 226 -4.45 12.57 5.38
CA LEU A 226 -5.13 13.32 6.44
C LEU A 226 -6.22 14.25 5.89
N SER A 227 -5.97 14.93 4.77
CA SER A 227 -6.96 15.77 4.10
C SER A 227 -8.18 14.96 3.67
N ASP A 228 -7.96 13.80 3.04
CA ASP A 228 -9.01 12.87 2.61
C ASP A 228 -9.80 12.31 3.81
N LEU A 229 -9.11 12.05 4.93
CA LEU A 229 -9.72 11.55 6.16
C LEU A 229 -10.62 12.62 6.82
N LEU A 230 -10.28 13.90 6.67
CA LEU A 230 -11.03 15.03 7.21
C LEU A 230 -12.18 15.47 6.30
N GLU A 231 -12.28 14.95 5.08
CA GLU A 231 -13.30 15.36 4.12
C GLU A 231 -14.72 15.03 4.63
N GLY A 232 -15.61 16.03 4.54
CA GLY A 232 -17.03 15.87 4.84
C GLY A 232 -17.79 15.14 3.72
N ASP A 233 -19.12 15.03 3.87
CA ASP A 233 -19.98 14.42 2.84
C ASP A 233 -20.33 15.39 1.71
N GLU A 234 -20.26 16.70 1.98
CA GLU A 234 -20.46 17.75 0.99
C GLU A 234 -19.11 18.28 0.46
N PRO A 235 -19.03 18.72 -0.81
CA PRO A 235 -17.81 19.28 -1.37
C PRO A 235 -17.26 20.42 -0.50
N GLU A 236 -15.95 20.45 -0.31
CA GLU A 236 -15.22 21.47 0.46
C GLU A 236 -15.58 21.54 1.96
N THR A 237 -16.39 20.59 2.47
CA THR A 237 -16.71 20.50 3.89
C THR A 237 -15.73 19.60 4.65
N ILE A 238 -15.73 19.73 5.97
CA ILE A 238 -14.90 18.94 6.88
C ILE A 238 -15.82 18.09 7.75
N ASN A 239 -15.45 16.83 7.96
CA ASN A 239 -16.08 15.97 8.95
C ASN A 239 -15.72 16.48 10.35
N SER A 240 -16.69 17.09 11.05
CA SER A 240 -16.47 17.74 12.34
C SER A 240 -16.02 16.77 13.43
N GLU A 241 -16.55 15.54 13.46
CA GLU A 241 -16.20 14.54 14.47
C GLU A 241 -14.73 14.10 14.32
N VAL A 242 -14.32 13.81 13.09
CA VAL A 242 -12.93 13.45 12.79
C VAL A 242 -11.99 14.64 13.04
N ALA A 243 -12.41 15.85 12.68
CA ALA A 243 -11.64 17.07 12.92
C ALA A 243 -11.45 17.33 14.42
N GLU A 244 -12.49 17.23 15.23
CA GLU A 244 -12.40 17.37 16.70
C GLU A 244 -11.44 16.33 17.31
N GLN A 245 -11.45 15.10 16.82
CA GLN A 245 -10.49 14.10 17.26
C GLN A 245 -9.07 14.46 16.81
N ALA A 246 -8.86 14.90 15.57
CA ALA A 246 -7.56 15.35 15.07
C ALA A 246 -7.00 16.52 15.91
N LEU A 247 -7.85 17.45 16.33
CA LEU A 247 -7.49 18.53 17.24
C LEU A 247 -7.02 18.00 18.60
N ARG A 248 -7.76 17.05 19.18
CA ARG A 248 -7.39 16.41 20.47
C ARG A 248 -6.08 15.64 20.38
N GLU A 249 -5.78 15.04 19.24
CA GLU A 249 -4.53 14.32 19.01
C GLU A 249 -3.33 15.23 18.68
N GLY A 250 -3.54 16.55 18.61
CA GLY A 250 -2.47 17.51 18.40
C GLY A 250 -1.97 17.57 16.95
N VAL A 251 -2.86 17.37 15.97
CA VAL A 251 -2.53 17.49 14.54
C VAL A 251 -2.00 18.88 14.18
N ILE A 252 -2.62 19.96 14.68
CA ILE A 252 -2.21 21.34 14.38
C ILE A 252 -0.74 21.62 14.73
N PRO A 253 -0.27 21.39 15.99
CA PRO A 253 1.13 21.67 16.32
C PRO A 253 2.11 20.78 15.54
N ARG A 254 1.73 19.54 15.20
CA ARG A 254 2.55 18.62 14.38
C ARG A 254 2.71 19.13 12.96
N LEU A 255 1.60 19.48 12.30
CA LEU A 255 1.62 20.12 10.98
C LEU A 255 2.42 21.42 10.96
N GLY A 256 2.30 22.25 12.02
CA GLY A 256 3.11 23.46 12.17
C GLY A 256 4.61 23.16 12.19
N SER A 257 5.04 22.20 13.01
CA SER A 257 6.44 21.78 13.08
C SER A 257 6.93 21.18 11.76
N MET A 258 6.08 20.42 11.07
CA MET A 258 6.35 19.85 9.75
C MET A 258 6.56 20.94 8.70
N ALA A 259 5.71 21.98 8.66
CA ALA A 259 5.87 23.10 7.74
C ALA A 259 7.17 23.89 7.97
N GLU A 260 7.55 24.11 9.23
CA GLU A 260 8.81 24.79 9.59
C GLU A 260 10.05 23.99 9.19
N GLY A 261 9.99 22.66 9.32
CA GLY A 261 11.10 21.76 9.00
C GLY A 261 11.24 21.39 7.52
N CYS A 262 10.26 21.74 6.68
CA CYS A 262 10.23 21.39 5.27
C CYS A 262 10.97 22.43 4.43
N SER A 263 11.58 22.01 3.32
CA SER A 263 12.10 22.91 2.28
C SER A 263 11.24 22.90 1.01
N ASP A 264 10.40 21.88 0.83
CA ASP A 264 9.53 21.69 -0.32
C ASP A 264 8.32 22.64 -0.31
N SER A 265 8.12 23.36 -1.41
CA SER A 265 7.06 24.37 -1.53
C SER A 265 5.67 23.77 -1.63
N ASP A 266 5.55 22.62 -2.28
CA ASP A 266 4.26 22.00 -2.57
C ASP A 266 3.72 21.38 -1.28
N LEU A 267 4.56 20.65 -0.55
CA LEU A 267 4.23 20.14 0.78
C LEU A 267 3.86 21.27 1.76
N LYS A 268 4.61 22.38 1.76
CA LYS A 268 4.25 23.53 2.60
C LYS A 268 2.88 24.09 2.27
N HIS A 269 2.60 24.25 0.98
CA HIS A 269 1.31 24.75 0.51
C HIS A 269 0.16 23.87 1.01
N GLU A 270 0.28 22.54 0.85
CA GLU A 270 -0.74 21.59 1.29
C GLU A 270 -0.90 21.58 2.82
N ILE A 271 0.20 21.68 3.58
CA ILE A 271 0.13 21.80 5.04
C ILE A 271 -0.59 23.10 5.46
N GLU A 272 -0.27 24.23 4.83
CA GLU A 272 -0.90 25.52 5.14
C GLU A 272 -2.40 25.53 4.81
N GLU A 273 -2.79 24.90 3.69
CA GLU A 273 -4.18 24.68 3.31
C GLU A 273 -4.94 23.89 4.38
N LEU A 274 -4.37 22.75 4.79
CA LEU A 274 -4.96 21.88 5.78
C LEU A 274 -5.05 22.54 7.17
N LEU A 275 -4.03 23.28 7.58
CA LEU A 275 -4.04 24.06 8.82
C LEU A 275 -5.15 25.11 8.82
N ARG A 276 -5.39 25.78 7.69
CA ARG A 276 -6.46 26.78 7.58
C ARG A 276 -7.83 26.14 7.74
N ARG A 277 -8.04 25.00 7.07
CA ARG A 277 -9.24 24.16 7.15
C ARG A 277 -9.54 23.68 8.58
N LEU A 278 -8.52 23.20 9.30
CA LEU A 278 -8.68 22.75 10.69
C LEU A 278 -8.95 23.91 11.66
N ARG A 279 -8.29 25.06 11.46
CA ARG A 279 -8.46 26.23 12.33
C ARG A 279 -9.82 26.90 12.19
N SER A 280 -10.41 26.92 10.98
CA SER A 280 -11.77 27.43 10.81
C SER A 280 -12.77 26.59 11.61
N THR A 281 -12.60 25.26 11.63
CA THR A 281 -13.43 24.35 12.44
C THR A 281 -13.27 24.62 13.94
N ALA A 282 -12.03 24.80 14.42
CA ALA A 282 -11.75 25.11 15.82
C ALA A 282 -12.30 26.47 16.29
N SER A 283 -12.56 27.41 15.37
CA SER A 283 -13.16 28.71 15.69
C SER A 283 -14.69 28.70 15.78
N VAL A 284 -15.32 27.61 15.33
CA VAL A 284 -16.78 27.44 15.28
C VAL A 284 -17.30 26.53 16.41
N ALA A 285 -16.44 25.69 16.99
CA ALA A 285 -16.71 24.87 18.18
C ALA A 285 -16.50 25.65 19.49
#